data_AF-A0A0P6X4R4-F1
#
_entry.id   AF-A0A0P6X4R4-F1
#
_cell.length_a   1.000
_cell.length_b   1.000
_cell.length_c   1.000
_cell.angle_alpha   90.00
_cell.angle_beta   90.00
_cell.angle_gamma   90.00
#
_symmetry.space_group_name_H-M   'P 1'
#
loop_
_entity.id
_entity.type
_entity.pdbx_description
1 polymer ?
#
loop_
_entity_poly.entity_id
_entity_poly.type
_entity_poly.pdbx_seq_one_letter_code
_entity_poly.pdbx_strand_id
1 'polypeptide(L)'
;MDDDGDQADGMVLLAILVSRVEAIVVTSMLEAGGIFANTGALNHASVEVNSLALGGHRIWVPASQYRLASDLLIEVLGENEWSFSPGLRRAVLRVAGAWAGVMIAATAALWALGGTSFVEIVFAPLSALTVPVNPQGRGDYFLHPLAG
;
A
#
# COMPACT_ATOMS: atom_id res chain seq x y z
N MET A 1 -16.73 3.21 -45.87
CA MET A 1 -17.52 3.69 -44.72
C MET A 1 -17.60 2.45 -43.88
N ASP A 2 -16.48 2.25 -43.18
CA ASP A 2 -16.07 0.94 -42.71
C ASP A 2 -16.34 0.89 -41.21
N ASP A 3 -16.89 -0.25 -40.86
CA ASP A 3 -17.41 -0.71 -39.58
C ASP A 3 -16.35 -0.65 -38.47
N ASP A 4 -16.14 0.53 -37.88
CA ASP A 4 -15.45 0.69 -36.60
C ASP A 4 -16.38 0.17 -35.50
N GLY A 5 -16.40 -1.16 -35.39
CA GLY A 5 -17.05 -1.87 -34.31
C GLY A 5 -16.61 -1.27 -32.98
N ASP A 6 -17.59 -0.83 -32.21
CA ASP A 6 -17.54 -0.38 -30.82
C ASP A 6 -17.00 -1.51 -29.93
N GLN A 7 -15.71 -1.85 -30.10
CA GLN A 7 -14.98 -2.73 -29.20
C GLN A 7 -14.91 -1.96 -27.90
N ALA A 8 -15.78 -2.32 -26.96
CA ALA A 8 -15.77 -1.79 -25.61
C ALA A 8 -14.33 -1.75 -25.10
N ASP A 9 -13.78 -0.55 -24.98
CA ASP A 9 -12.41 -0.35 -24.50
C ASP A 9 -12.31 -0.95 -23.09
N GLY A 10 -11.50 -1.99 -22.97
CA GLY A 10 -11.41 -2.77 -21.74
C GLY A 10 -10.84 -1.91 -20.61
N MET A 11 -11.38 -2.05 -19.40
CA MET A 11 -10.82 -1.38 -18.22
C MET A 11 -9.60 -2.15 -17.70
N VAL A 12 -8.49 -1.45 -17.49
CA VAL A 12 -7.23 -1.99 -16.98
C VAL A 12 -6.98 -1.44 -15.57
N LEU A 13 -6.46 -2.29 -14.69
CA LEU A 13 -6.10 -1.91 -13.33
C LEU A 13 -4.85 -1.04 -13.35
N LEU A 14 -4.95 0.16 -12.77
CA LEU A 14 -3.85 1.11 -12.66
C LEU A 14 -3.22 1.09 -11.27
N ALA A 15 -4.03 1.01 -10.21
CA ALA A 15 -3.53 1.03 -8.84
C ALA A 15 -4.45 0.29 -7.84
N ILE A 16 -3.86 -0.22 -6.75
CA ILE A 16 -4.55 -0.73 -5.57
C ILE A 16 -4.09 0.08 -4.36
N LEU A 17 -4.95 0.92 -3.80
CA LEU A 17 -4.61 1.86 -2.72
C LEU A 17 -5.31 1.49 -1.42
N VAL A 18 -4.60 1.44 -0.31
CA VAL A 18 -5.20 1.12 1.01
C VAL A 18 -5.96 2.33 1.58
N SER A 19 -5.51 3.54 1.24
CA SER A 19 -6.10 4.81 1.70
C SER A 19 -7.20 5.31 0.75
N ARG A 20 -8.40 5.55 1.30
CA ARG A 20 -9.50 6.18 0.57
C ARG A 20 -9.14 7.58 0.08
N VAL A 21 -8.44 8.36 0.91
CA VAL A 21 -8.05 9.72 0.58
C VAL A 21 -7.08 9.71 -0.61
N GLU A 22 -6.11 8.79 -0.60
CA GLU A 22 -5.21 8.62 -1.73
C GLU A 22 -5.96 8.20 -2.99
N ALA A 23 -6.90 7.26 -2.90
CA ALA A 23 -7.69 6.81 -4.04
C ALA A 23 -8.53 7.93 -4.67
N ILE A 24 -9.18 8.77 -3.84
CA ILE A 24 -9.94 9.92 -4.33
C ILE A 24 -9.01 10.94 -4.98
N VAL A 25 -7.88 11.28 -4.34
CA VAL A 25 -6.92 12.26 -4.88
C VAL A 25 -6.36 11.80 -6.22
N VAL A 26 -5.92 10.54 -6.32
CA VAL A 26 -5.38 9.98 -7.56
C VAL A 26 -6.45 9.98 -8.66
N THR A 27 -7.68 9.60 -8.33
CA THR A 27 -8.79 9.58 -9.30
C THR A 27 -9.13 10.99 -9.78
N SER A 28 -9.26 11.95 -8.87
CA SER A 28 -9.51 13.35 -9.24
C SER A 28 -8.37 13.96 -10.04
N MET A 29 -7.13 13.55 -9.80
CA MET A 29 -5.97 13.97 -10.60
C MET A 29 -6.05 13.43 -12.03
N LEU A 30 -6.38 12.15 -12.20
CA LEU A 30 -6.58 11.53 -13.51
C LEU A 30 -7.73 12.21 -14.26
N GLU A 31 -8.86 12.42 -13.60
CA GLU A 31 -10.02 13.12 -14.17
C GLU A 31 -9.69 14.56 -14.58
N ALA A 32 -8.91 15.28 -13.76
CA ALA A 32 -8.43 16.62 -14.10
C ALA A 32 -7.47 16.62 -15.31
N GLY A 33 -6.72 15.53 -15.52
CA GLY A 33 -5.91 15.26 -16.70
C GLY A 33 -6.71 14.84 -17.93
N GLY A 34 -8.05 14.79 -17.85
CA GLY A 34 -8.92 14.32 -18.94
C GLY A 34 -8.97 12.81 -19.11
N ILE A 35 -8.46 12.06 -18.13
CA ILE A 35 -8.42 10.59 -18.14
C ILE A 35 -9.63 10.07 -17.37
N PHE A 36 -10.37 9.16 -17.98
CA PHE A 36 -11.46 8.50 -17.28
C PHE A 36 -10.90 7.49 -16.27
N ALA A 37 -11.26 7.61 -15.00
CA ALA A 37 -10.84 6.71 -13.95
C ALA A 37 -12.04 6.23 -13.12
N ASN A 38 -12.12 4.93 -12.87
CA ASN A 38 -13.15 4.32 -12.03
C ASN A 38 -12.51 3.77 -10.75
N THR A 39 -13.01 4.19 -9.59
CA THR A 39 -12.56 3.66 -8.30
C THR A 39 -13.55 2.62 -7.77
N GLY A 40 -13.09 1.38 -7.68
CA GLY A 40 -13.82 0.30 -6.99
C GLY A 40 -13.74 0.42 -5.47
N ALA A 41 -14.72 -0.16 -4.78
CA ALA A 41 -14.80 -0.25 -3.32
C ALA A 41 -14.91 1.12 -2.57
N LEU A 42 -15.39 2.18 -3.24
CA LEU A 42 -15.64 3.48 -2.60
C LEU A 42 -16.71 3.43 -1.49
N ASN A 43 -17.66 2.50 -1.57
CA ASN A 43 -18.78 2.37 -0.63
C ASN A 43 -18.40 1.68 0.69
N HIS A 44 -17.20 1.10 0.82
CA HIS A 44 -16.79 0.30 1.97
C HIS A 44 -16.05 1.07 3.08
N ALA A 45 -16.07 2.41 3.09
CA ALA A 45 -15.21 3.18 3.98
C ALA A 45 -15.89 4.41 4.61
N SER A 46 -16.74 4.18 5.61
CA SER A 46 -16.96 5.19 6.67
C SER A 46 -16.84 4.65 8.10
N VAL A 47 -16.88 3.34 8.33
CA VAL A 47 -16.78 2.76 9.70
C VAL A 47 -15.96 1.46 9.81
N GLU A 48 -15.63 0.79 8.70
CA GLU A 48 -14.94 -0.50 8.76
C GLU A 48 -13.41 -0.33 8.63
N VAL A 49 -12.71 -0.81 9.65
CA VAL A 49 -11.24 -0.75 9.82
C VAL A 49 -10.49 -1.61 8.77
N ASN A 50 -11.20 -2.26 7.84
CA ASN A 50 -10.68 -3.41 7.12
C ASN A 50 -10.60 -3.23 5.59
N SER A 51 -10.33 -2.02 5.10
CA SER A 51 -10.00 -1.80 3.68
C SER A 51 -8.81 -2.66 3.21
N LEU A 52 -7.90 -2.98 4.12
CA LEU A 52 -6.72 -3.81 3.89
C LEU A 52 -7.08 -5.29 3.68
N ALA A 53 -8.01 -5.88 4.46
CA ALA A 53 -8.46 -7.26 4.21
C ALA A 53 -9.37 -7.40 2.98
N LEU A 54 -10.01 -6.31 2.55
CA LEU A 54 -10.83 -6.29 1.33
C LEU A 54 -9.99 -6.09 0.06
N GLY A 55 -8.67 -5.95 0.18
CA GLY A 55 -7.76 -5.84 -0.96
C GLY A 55 -7.70 -4.44 -1.57
N GLY A 56 -8.02 -3.39 -0.79
CA GLY A 56 -7.82 -1.99 -1.15
C GLY A 56 -8.82 -1.39 -2.15
N HIS A 57 -8.68 -0.08 -2.37
CA HIS A 57 -9.39 0.69 -3.39
C HIS A 57 -8.70 0.52 -4.74
N ARG A 58 -9.43 0.00 -5.72
CA ARG A 58 -8.87 -0.32 -7.03
C ARG A 58 -9.21 0.78 -8.03
N ILE A 59 -8.20 1.34 -8.67
CA ILE A 59 -8.37 2.35 -9.73
C ILE A 59 -8.23 1.65 -11.07
N TRP A 60 -9.24 1.83 -11.92
CA TRP A 60 -9.30 1.29 -13.27
C TRP A 60 -9.37 2.42 -14.28
N VAL A 61 -8.68 2.28 -15.40
CA VAL A 61 -8.69 3.23 -16.52
C VAL A 61 -8.94 2.49 -17.83
N PRO A 62 -9.48 3.14 -18.88
CA PRO A 62 -9.59 2.53 -20.20
C PRO A 62 -8.21 2.11 -20.74
N ALA A 63 -8.13 0.97 -21.41
CA ALA A 63 -6.86 0.44 -21.92
C ALA A 63 -6.19 1.42 -22.90
N SER A 64 -6.98 2.13 -23.70
CA SER A 64 -6.48 3.18 -24.60
C SER A 64 -5.75 4.32 -23.87
N GLN A 65 -6.13 4.60 -22.62
CA GLN A 65 -5.61 5.70 -21.81
C GLN A 65 -4.56 5.25 -20.79
N TYR A 66 -4.32 3.95 -20.66
CA TYR A 66 -3.43 3.38 -19.64
C TYR A 66 -2.01 3.95 -19.70
N ARG A 67 -1.46 4.15 -20.90
CA ARG A 67 -0.12 4.73 -21.07
C ARG A 67 -0.07 6.19 -20.59
N LEU A 68 -1.04 7.00 -21.02
CA LEU A 68 -1.13 8.41 -20.62
C LEU A 68 -1.33 8.54 -19.10
N ALA A 69 -2.17 7.69 -18.52
CA ALA A 69 -2.38 7.61 -17.07
C ALA A 69 -1.10 7.23 -16.32
N SER A 70 -0.34 6.27 -16.85
CA SER A 70 0.95 5.86 -16.29
C SER A 70 1.96 6.99 -16.34
N ASP A 71 2.09 7.67 -17.49
CA ASP A 71 3.04 8.76 -17.69
C ASP A 71 2.73 9.94 -16.75
N LEU A 72 1.45 10.33 -16.63
CA LEU A 72 1.01 11.36 -15.69
C LEU A 72 1.35 10.98 -14.23
N LEU A 73 1.12 9.73 -13.85
CA LEU A 73 1.45 9.26 -12.50
C LEU A 73 2.95 9.27 -12.24
N ILE A 74 3.77 8.88 -13.22
CA ILE A 74 5.23 8.93 -13.10
C ILE A 74 5.71 10.37 -12.95
N GLU A 75 5.18 11.29 -13.75
CA GLU A 75 5.51 12.72 -13.69
C GLU A 75 5.18 13.32 -12.32
N VAL A 76 3.97 13.05 -11.81
CA VAL A 76 3.48 13.65 -10.55
C VAL A 76 4.07 12.98 -9.31
N LEU A 77 4.21 11.66 -9.31
CA LEU A 77 4.83 10.94 -8.19
C LEU A 77 6.35 11.12 -8.15
N GLY A 78 6.98 11.37 -9.30
CA GLY A 78 8.41 11.61 -9.47
C GLY A 78 9.30 10.44 -9.02
N GLU A 79 10.62 10.61 -9.18
CA GLU A 79 11.66 9.69 -8.65
C GLU A 79 11.88 9.83 -7.14
N ASN A 80 11.03 10.59 -6.43
CA ASN A 80 11.33 11.02 -5.06
C ASN A 80 11.59 9.81 -4.14
N GLU A 81 12.87 9.71 -3.77
CA GLU A 81 13.45 8.72 -2.87
C GLU A 81 12.65 8.68 -1.56
N TRP A 82 12.15 7.50 -1.23
CA TRP A 82 11.19 7.33 -0.15
C TRP A 82 11.83 7.61 1.21
N SER A 83 11.51 8.78 1.78
CA SER A 83 11.78 9.06 3.19
C SER A 83 10.62 8.58 4.05
N PHE A 84 10.92 7.77 5.07
CA PHE A 84 9.92 7.41 6.07
C PHE A 84 9.38 8.66 6.75
N SER A 85 8.05 8.76 6.86
CA SER A 85 7.39 9.70 7.76
C SER A 85 8.08 9.65 9.13
N PRO A 86 8.65 10.77 9.64
CA PRO A 86 9.34 10.80 10.92
C PRO A 86 8.44 10.32 12.06
N GLY A 87 7.13 10.54 11.94
CA GLY A 87 6.11 10.07 12.88
C GLY A 87 5.97 8.54 12.87
N LEU A 88 5.86 7.93 11.69
CA LEU A 88 5.77 6.48 11.55
C LEU A 88 7.05 5.81 12.06
N ARG A 89 8.23 6.35 11.72
CA ARG A 89 9.51 5.85 12.23
C ARG A 89 9.56 5.88 13.76
N ARG A 90 9.10 6.97 14.39
CA ARG A 90 9.01 7.07 15.86
C ARG A 90 8.00 6.09 16.46
N ALA A 91 6.85 5.90 15.82
CA ALA A 91 5.84 4.96 16.27
C ALA A 91 6.36 3.51 16.23
N VAL A 92 6.97 3.10 15.12
CA VAL A 92 7.60 1.79 14.96
C VAL A 92 8.70 1.58 16.00
N LEU A 93 9.58 2.57 16.22
CA LEU A 93 10.63 2.47 17.25
C LEU A 93 10.06 2.35 18.67
N ARG A 94 8.95 3.03 18.97
CA ARG A 94 8.28 2.93 20.28
C ARG A 94 7.68 1.54 20.49
N VAL A 95 6.99 1.00 19.48
CA VAL A 95 6.40 -0.34 19.55
C VAL A 95 7.50 -1.39 19.65
N ALA A 96 8.53 -1.31 18.81
CA ALA A 96 9.67 -2.21 18.85
C ALA A 96 10.41 -2.16 20.20
N GLY A 97 10.62 -0.95 20.75
CA GLY A 97 11.25 -0.76 22.06
C GLY A 97 10.41 -1.29 23.22
N ALA A 98 9.10 -1.01 23.22
CA ALA A 98 8.20 -1.53 24.24
C ALA A 98 8.14 -3.07 24.19
N TRP A 99 8.06 -3.64 22.99
CA TRP A 99 8.07 -5.08 22.79
C TRP A 99 9.38 -5.73 23.25
N ALA A 100 10.52 -5.15 22.86
CA ALA A 100 11.83 -5.61 23.32
C ALA A 100 11.93 -5.58 24.85
N GLY A 101 11.44 -4.51 25.49
CA GLY A 101 11.38 -4.40 26.95
C GLY A 101 10.56 -5.50 27.61
N VAL A 102 9.35 -5.77 27.09
CA VAL A 102 8.48 -6.87 27.57
C VAL A 102 9.17 -8.22 27.41
N MET A 103 9.81 -8.46 26.27
CA MET A 103 10.52 -9.71 26.00
C MET A 103 11.73 -9.90 26.90
N ILE A 104 12.53 -8.84 27.14
CA ILE A 104 13.65 -8.89 28.08
C ILE A 104 13.16 -9.21 29.49
N ALA A 105 12.09 -8.55 29.95
CA ALA A 105 11.52 -8.78 31.27
C ALA A 105 10.97 -10.22 31.42
N ALA A 106 10.24 -10.71 30.41
CA ALA A 106 9.72 -12.07 30.39
C ALA A 106 10.84 -13.11 30.39
N THR A 107 11.89 -12.89 29.58
CA THR A 107 13.05 -13.79 29.51
C THR A 107 13.82 -13.80 30.83
N ALA A 108 14.03 -12.62 31.46
CA ALA A 108 14.70 -12.51 32.74
C ALA A 108 13.92 -13.21 33.88
N ALA A 109 12.59 -13.07 33.90
CA ALA A 109 11.73 -13.74 34.87
C ALA A 109 11.77 -15.27 34.73
N LEU A 110 11.75 -15.78 33.50
CA LEU A 110 11.84 -17.21 33.22
C LEU A 110 13.23 -17.78 33.53
N TRP A 111 14.29 -17.03 33.26
CA TRP A 111 15.66 -17.43 33.61
C TRP A 111 15.83 -17.54 35.13
N ALA A 112 15.23 -16.61 35.89
CA ALA A 112 15.18 -16.68 37.35
C ALA A 112 14.40 -17.90 37.88
N LEU A 113 13.49 -18.47 37.09
CA LEU A 113 12.71 -19.67 37.41
C LEU A 113 13.34 -20.97 36.89
N GLY A 114 14.55 -20.91 36.31
CA GLY A 114 15.28 -22.10 35.82
C GLY A 114 14.83 -22.64 34.46
N GLY A 115 14.00 -21.89 33.72
CA GLY A 115 13.54 -22.28 32.39
C GLY A 115 14.61 -22.12 31.31
N THR A 116 14.67 -23.04 30.35
CA THR A 116 15.57 -22.96 29.19
C THR A 116 14.86 -22.43 27.95
N SER A 117 15.37 -21.30 27.46
CA SER A 117 15.34 -20.75 26.10
C SER A 117 14.00 -20.60 25.35
N PHE A 118 13.52 -19.35 25.26
CA PHE A 118 12.42 -18.91 24.39
C PHE A 118 12.91 -18.04 23.22
N VAL A 119 14.11 -18.32 22.71
CA VAL A 119 14.73 -17.56 21.61
C VAL A 119 13.76 -17.41 20.42
N GLU A 120 12.97 -18.42 20.10
CA GLU A 120 12.01 -18.38 19.00
C GLU A 120 10.82 -17.42 19.23
N ILE A 121 10.34 -17.25 20.46
CA ILE A 121 9.24 -16.30 20.77
C ILE A 121 9.73 -14.85 20.75
N VAL A 122 10.97 -14.61 21.17
CA VAL A 122 11.58 -13.27 21.12
C VAL A 122 11.73 -12.80 19.67
N PHE A 123 12.04 -13.71 18.73
CA PHE A 123 12.21 -13.39 17.32
C PHE A 123 10.90 -13.43 16.50
N ALA A 124 9.82 -14.01 17.01
CA ALA A 124 8.57 -14.16 16.27
C ALA A 124 8.02 -12.85 15.65
N PRO A 125 8.02 -11.68 16.30
CA PRO A 125 7.56 -10.44 15.68
C PRO A 125 8.65 -9.71 14.87
N LEU A 126 9.94 -10.04 15.07
CA LEU A 126 10.99 -9.59 14.14
C LEU A 126 10.79 -10.18 12.74
N SER A 127 10.13 -11.35 12.63
CA SER A 127 9.71 -11.88 11.33
C SER A 127 8.75 -10.94 10.59
N ALA A 128 7.90 -10.18 11.30
CA ALA A 128 7.00 -9.20 10.69
C ALA A 128 7.75 -8.02 10.04
N LEU A 129 8.99 -7.74 10.46
CA LEU A 129 9.87 -6.77 9.79
C LEU A 129 10.53 -7.34 8.52
N THR A 130 10.59 -8.66 8.38
CA THR A 130 11.10 -9.34 7.19
C THR A 130 10.02 -9.62 6.15
N VAL A 131 8.73 -9.56 6.55
CA VAL A 131 7.64 -9.59 5.58
C VAL A 131 7.71 -8.28 4.79
N PRO A 132 7.78 -8.33 3.45
CA PRO A 132 7.76 -7.15 2.61
C PRO A 132 6.34 -6.57 2.55
N VAL A 133 5.77 -6.23 3.71
CA VAL A 133 4.58 -5.39 3.81
C VAL A 133 5.06 -3.97 3.82
N ASN A 134 4.65 -3.19 2.81
CA ASN A 134 4.89 -1.76 2.79
C ASN A 134 4.24 -1.13 4.04
N PRO A 135 5.01 -0.75 5.08
CA PRO A 135 4.44 -0.35 6.37
C PRO A 135 3.77 1.03 6.28
N GLN A 136 3.93 1.74 5.15
CA GLN A 136 3.26 3.00 4.88
C GLN A 136 1.86 2.81 4.28
N GLY A 137 1.49 1.58 3.87
CA GLY A 137 0.20 1.32 3.20
C GLY A 137 0.07 2.02 1.85
N ARG A 138 1.20 2.41 1.21
CA ARG A 138 1.18 3.02 -0.11
C ARG A 138 0.69 2.00 -1.12
N GLY A 139 -0.17 2.45 -2.01
CA GLY A 139 -0.79 1.55 -2.95
C GLY A 139 0.17 0.97 -3.97
N ASP A 140 -0.20 -0.21 -4.46
CA ASP A 140 0.48 -0.90 -5.54
C ASP A 140 0.08 -0.25 -6.87
N TYR A 141 1.04 0.37 -7.56
CA TYR A 141 0.81 0.97 -8.88
C TYR A 141 1.30 0.02 -9.97
N PHE A 142 0.41 -0.31 -10.90
CA PHE A 142 0.70 -1.10 -12.09
C PHE A 142 0.85 -0.12 -13.24
N LEU A 143 2.06 0.41 -13.41
CA LEU A 143 2.37 1.41 -14.43
C LEU A 143 2.98 0.71 -15.65
N HIS A 144 2.83 1.32 -16.82
CA HIS A 144 3.53 0.84 -18.01
C HIS A 144 5.05 0.83 -17.78
N PRO A 145 5.80 -0.21 -18.22
CA PRO A 145 7.24 -0.20 -18.12
C PRO A 145 7.83 1.02 -18.83
N LEU A 146 8.68 1.77 -18.13
CA LEU A 146 9.49 2.83 -18.71
C LEU A 146 10.34 2.20 -19.82
N ALA A 147 10.03 2.52 -21.08
CA ALA A 147 10.90 2.19 -22.19
C ALA A 147 12.19 3.01 -21.99
N GLY A 148 13.27 2.33 -21.62
CA GLY A 148 14.62 2.88 -21.66
C GLY A 148 15.10 3.11 -23.08
#